data_AF-A0A846XE58-F1
#
_entry.id   AF-A0A846XE58-F1
#
_cell.length_a   1.000
_cell.length_b   1.000
_cell.length_c   1.000
_cell.angle_alpha   90.00
_cell.angle_beta   90.00
_cell.angle_gamma   90.00
#
_symmetry.space_group_name_H-M   'P 1'
#
loop_
_entity.id
_entity.type
_entity.pdbx_description
1 polymer ?
#
loop_
_entity_poly.entity_id
_entity_poly.type
_entity_poly.pdbx_seq_one_letter_code
_entity_poly.pdbx_strand_id
1 'polypeptide(L)'
;MVMLYANQAVAQAEDLPGVIRAAEVLGIGVKIENVLVPADDDGSQVVVWMVTREEETPVYEEWEGRFEEVAEEALELSAVD
;
A
#
# COMPACT_ATOMS: atom_id res chain seq x y z
N MET A 1 13.25 13.84 -6.18
CA MET A 1 12.92 13.43 -7.56
C MET A 1 12.71 11.92 -7.67
N VAL A 2 11.51 11.48 -8.09
CA VAL A 2 11.14 10.06 -8.30
C VAL A 2 11.22 9.73 -9.79
N MET A 3 11.87 8.61 -10.14
CA MET A 3 11.89 8.11 -11.51
C MET A 3 10.63 7.27 -11.75
N LEU A 4 9.79 7.66 -12.70
CA LEU A 4 8.59 6.93 -13.09
C LEU A 4 8.80 6.21 -14.43
N TYR A 5 8.41 4.94 -14.48
CA TYR A 5 8.29 4.20 -15.73
C TYR A 5 6.91 4.41 -16.37
N ALA A 6 6.78 4.15 -17.68
CA ALA A 6 5.53 4.38 -18.41
C ALA A 6 4.33 3.57 -17.90
N ASN A 7 4.58 2.48 -17.17
CA ASN A 7 3.56 1.62 -16.55
C ASN A 7 3.32 1.95 -15.07
N GLN A 8 3.88 3.05 -14.55
CA GLN A 8 3.77 3.44 -13.13
C GLN A 8 3.05 4.78 -12.97
N ALA A 9 2.31 4.92 -11.87
CA ALA A 9 1.64 6.14 -11.48
C ALA A 9 1.74 6.35 -9.96
N VAL A 10 1.75 7.62 -9.55
CA VAL A 10 1.64 8.02 -8.14
C VAL A 10 0.16 8.21 -7.81
N ALA A 11 -0.29 7.64 -6.70
CA ALA A 11 -1.64 7.81 -6.18
C ALA A 11 -1.62 8.36 -4.75
N GLN A 12 -2.70 9.05 -4.36
CA GLN A 12 -2.96 9.36 -2.96
C GLN A 12 -3.58 8.15 -2.26
N ALA A 13 -3.42 8.06 -0.94
CA ALA A 13 -3.94 6.95 -0.15
C ALA A 13 -5.47 6.80 -0.30
N GLU A 14 -6.18 7.93 -0.33
CA GLU A 14 -7.64 8.02 -0.48
C GLU A 14 -8.16 7.54 -1.83
N ASP A 15 -7.31 7.58 -2.87
CA ASP A 15 -7.68 7.15 -4.23
C ASP A 15 -7.46 5.65 -4.46
N LEU A 16 -6.64 4.99 -3.63
CA LEU A 16 -6.29 3.56 -3.78
C LEU A 16 -7.51 2.63 -3.88
N PRO A 17 -8.57 2.79 -3.07
CA PRO A 17 -9.76 1.94 -3.21
C PRO A 17 -10.40 2.04 -4.59
N GLY A 18 -10.41 3.24 -5.19
CA GLY A 18 -10.91 3.45 -6.54
C GLY A 18 -10.02 2.80 -7.60
N VAL A 19 -8.71 2.91 -7.44
CA VAL A 19 -7.72 2.28 -8.33
C VAL A 19 -7.83 0.76 -8.30
N ILE A 20 -7.88 0.16 -7.11
CA ILE A 20 -8.01 -1.30 -6.92
C ILE A 20 -9.29 -1.80 -7.59
N ARG A 21 -10.43 -1.13 -7.31
CA ARG A 21 -11.71 -1.52 -7.90
C ARG A 21 -11.72 -1.39 -9.42
N ALA A 22 -11.11 -0.34 -9.96
CA ALA A 22 -10.99 -0.17 -11.40
C ALA A 22 -10.12 -1.29 -12.02
N ALA A 23 -9.02 -1.65 -11.37
CA ALA A 23 -8.15 -2.75 -11.81
C ALA A 23 -8.89 -4.10 -11.82
N GLU A 24 -9.68 -4.40 -10.78
CA GLU A 24 -10.53 -5.60 -10.70
C GLU A 24 -11.57 -5.65 -11.83
N VAL A 25 -12.30 -4.55 -12.05
CA VAL A 25 -13.32 -4.47 -13.11
C VAL A 25 -12.70 -4.64 -14.50
N LEU A 26 -11.48 -4.14 -14.70
CA LEU A 26 -10.76 -4.24 -15.97
C LEU A 26 -9.99 -5.56 -16.13
N GLY A 27 -9.91 -6.39 -15.08
CA GLY A 27 -9.13 -7.62 -15.07
C GLY A 27 -7.62 -7.38 -15.23
N ILE A 28 -7.11 -6.28 -14.66
CA ILE A 28 -5.71 -5.87 -14.75
C ILE A 28 -5.05 -6.07 -13.39
N GLY A 29 -3.83 -6.61 -13.37
CA GLY A 29 -3.02 -6.65 -12.17
C GLY A 29 -2.45 -5.29 -11.82
N VAL A 30 -2.44 -4.96 -10.53
CA VAL A 30 -1.73 -3.79 -10.02
C VAL A 30 -0.89 -4.17 -8.81
N LYS A 31 0.35 -3.69 -8.79
CA LYS A 31 1.23 -3.73 -7.63
C LYS A 31 1.24 -2.36 -6.97
N ILE A 32 0.91 -2.31 -5.68
CA ILE A 32 0.83 -1.07 -4.90
C ILE A 32 1.93 -1.10 -3.84
N GLU A 33 2.81 -0.10 -3.85
CA GLU A 33 3.96 -0.02 -2.95
C GLU A 33 4.00 1.33 -2.25
N ASN A 34 4.38 1.32 -0.97
CA ASN A 34 4.65 2.52 -0.22
C ASN A 34 6.13 2.86 -0.35
N VAL A 35 6.45 4.04 -0.88
CA VAL A 35 7.83 4.48 -1.11
C VAL A 35 8.08 5.78 -0.36
N LEU A 36 9.16 5.80 0.41
CA LEU A 36 9.67 7.02 1.03
C LEU A 36 10.50 7.78 0.02
N VAL A 37 10.14 9.04 -0.21
CA VAL A 37 10.84 9.91 -1.15
C VAL A 37 11.22 11.22 -0.46
N PRO A 38 12.40 11.78 -0.76
CA PRO A 38 12.79 13.07 -0.21
C PRO A 38 11.85 14.18 -0.73
N ALA A 39 11.35 15.01 0.18
CA ALA A 39 10.76 16.29 -0.16
C ALA A 39 11.86 17.25 -0.63
N ASP A 40 11.53 18.10 -1.61
CA ASP A 40 12.53 18.84 -2.39
C ASP A 40 13.32 19.89 -1.58
N ASP A 41 12.82 20.35 -0.42
CA ASP A 41 13.34 21.58 0.21
C ASP A 41 13.94 21.44 1.62
N ASP A 42 13.64 20.38 2.38
CA ASP A 42 14.03 20.27 3.81
C ASP A 42 14.66 18.92 4.20
N GLY A 43 14.79 17.99 3.24
CA GLY A 43 15.28 16.65 3.50
C GLY A 43 14.29 15.76 4.26
N SER A 44 13.06 16.22 4.50
CA SER A 44 11.98 15.39 5.03
C SER A 44 11.66 14.27 4.05
N GLN A 45 11.19 13.15 4.59
CA GLN A 45 10.72 12.02 3.78
C GLN A 45 9.20 12.09 3.72
N VAL A 46 8.65 12.07 2.52
CA VAL A 46 7.21 11.93 2.31
C VAL A 46 6.90 10.53 1.81
N VAL A 47 5.77 10.02 2.26
CA VAL A 47 5.25 8.73 1.87
C VAL A 47 4.42 8.90 0.59
N VAL A 48 4.73 8.12 -0.44
CA VAL A 48 4.02 8.12 -1.71
C VAL A 48 3.56 6.70 -2.04
N TRP A 49 2.35 6.57 -2.61
CA TRP A 49 1.85 5.30 -3.10
C TRP A 49 2.15 5.16 -4.60
N MET A 50 3.01 4.20 -4.91
CA MET A 50 3.38 3.84 -6.27
C MET A 50 2.47 2.70 -6.74
N VAL A 51 1.76 2.94 -7.84
CA VAL A 51 0.93 1.94 -8.51
C VAL A 51 1.62 1.53 -9.79
N THR A 52 1.96 0.26 -9.91
CA THR A 52 2.54 -0.34 -11.12
C THR A 52 1.50 -1.24 -11.76
N ARG A 53 1.22 -1.03 -13.05
CA ARG A 53 0.42 -1.97 -13.82
C ARG A 53 1.23 -3.24 -14.07
N GLU A 54 0.63 -4.38 -13.73
CA GLU A 54 1.13 -5.72 -13.99
C GLU A 54 0.34 -6.36 -15.13
N GLU A 55 1.01 -7.23 -15.91
CA GLU A 55 0.37 -7.98 -17.00
C GLU A 55 -0.48 -9.14 -16.46
N GLU A 56 -0.15 -9.65 -15.28
CA GLU A 56 -0.87 -10.71 -14.60
C GLU A 56 -1.61 -10.16 -13.39
N THR A 57 -2.87 -10.57 -13.18
CA THR A 57 -3.60 -10.23 -11.96
C THR A 57 -2.95 -10.95 -10.79
N PRO A 58 -2.48 -10.25 -9.74
CA PRO A 58 -1.90 -10.90 -8.59
C PRO A 58 -2.92 -11.87 -7.99
N VAL A 59 -2.53 -13.14 -7.92
CA VAL A 59 -3.32 -14.17 -7.24
C VAL A 59 -3.08 -13.96 -5.76
N TYR A 60 -3.98 -13.24 -5.09
CA TYR A 60 -3.99 -13.21 -3.65
C TYR A 60 -4.37 -14.62 -3.18
N GLU A 61 -3.54 -15.24 -2.33
CA GLU A 61 -4.03 -16.32 -1.48
C GLU A 61 -5.22 -15.74 -0.69
N GLU A 62 -6.31 -16.50 -0.54
CA GLU A 62 -7.44 -16.05 0.28
C GLU A 62 -6.89 -15.61 1.62
N TRP A 63 -7.04 -14.31 1.92
CA TRP A 63 -6.58 -13.77 3.18
C TRP A 63 -7.35 -14.47 4.30
N GLU A 64 -6.67 -15.28 5.11
CA GLU A 64 -7.23 -16.05 6.24
C GLU A 64 -7.79 -15.19 7.39
N GLY A 65 -8.02 -13.90 7.15
CA GLY A 65 -8.48 -12.94 8.15
C GLY A 65 -7.34 -12.23 8.87
N ARG A 66 -7.68 -11.12 9.54
CA ARG A 66 -6.81 -10.54 10.59
C ARG A 66 -6.49 -11.65 11.58
N PHE A 67 -5.26 -11.66 12.11
CA PHE A 67 -4.87 -12.39 13.32
C PHE A 67 -6.11 -12.71 14.16
N GLU A 68 -6.45 -14.00 14.29
CA GLU A 68 -7.45 -14.47 15.24
C GLU A 68 -7.30 -13.65 16.52
N GLU A 69 -8.43 -13.12 17.05
CA GLU A 69 -8.49 -12.30 18.26
C GLU A 69 -7.33 -12.66 19.18
N VAL A 70 -6.29 -11.82 19.19
CA VAL A 70 -5.16 -12.02 20.10
C VAL A 70 -5.81 -12.06 21.46
N ALA A 71 -5.80 -13.26 22.06
CA ALA A 71 -6.50 -13.55 23.29
C ALA A 71 -6.31 -12.41 24.27
N GLU A 72 -7.39 -12.07 24.99
CA GLU A 72 -7.55 -11.01 25.98
C GLU A 72 -6.40 -10.86 27.01
N GLU A 73 -5.43 -11.77 27.03
CA GLU A 73 -4.23 -11.79 27.87
C GLU A 73 -3.05 -10.92 27.36
N ALA A 74 -3.03 -10.44 26.11
CA ALA A 74 -1.90 -9.63 25.62
C ALA A 74 -2.02 -8.10 25.89
N LEU A 75 -3.07 -7.67 26.60
CA LEU A 75 -3.34 -6.26 26.90
C LEU A 75 -2.71 -5.74 28.20
N GLU A 76 -1.73 -6.44 28.77
CA GLU A 76 -0.79 -5.85 29.73
C GLU A 76 0.34 -5.12 29.00
N LEU A 77 -0.02 -4.05 28.30
CA LEU A 77 0.95 -2.99 27.98
C LEU A 77 1.37 -2.40 29.32
N SER A 78 2.55 -2.80 29.81
CA SER A 78 3.14 -2.21 31.00
C SER A 78 3.19 -0.70 30.81
N ALA A 79 2.46 0.04 31.64
CA ALA A 79 2.68 1.47 31.82
C ALA A 79 4.15 1.67 32.15
N VAL A 80 4.85 2.40 31.28
CA VAL A 80 6.21 2.89 31.56
C VAL A 80 6.03 4.08 32.49
N ASP A 81 6.42 3.93 33.75
CA ASP A 81 6.65 5.03 34.69
C ASP A 81 7.76 5.97 34.19
#